data_AF-A0AAD5QS79-F1
#
_entry.id   AF-A0AAD5QS79-F1
#
_cell.length_a   1.000
_cell.length_b   1.000
_cell.length_c   1.000
_cell.angle_alpha   90.00
_cell.angle_beta   90.00
_cell.angle_gamma   90.00
#
_symmetry.space_group_name_H-M   'P 1'
#
loop_
_entity.id
_entity.type
_entity.pdbx_description
1 polymer ?
#
loop_
_entity_poly.entity_id
_entity_poly.type
_entity_poly.pdbx_seq_one_letter_code
_entity_poly.pdbx_strand_id
1 'polypeptide(L)' 'MPMVIRAIPPRHLTIGGTISTTNIIMASWSRTMWQSVVNRALRMLASVPLGSNFSSASAVVSGS' A
#
# COMPACT_ATOMS: atom_id res chain seq x y z
N MET A 1 -25.67 2.75 28.51
CA MET A 1 -25.92 1.96 27.28
C MET A 1 -24.58 1.50 26.74
N PRO A 2 -24.28 0.20 26.69
CA PRO A 2 -23.00 -0.24 26.13
C PRO A 2 -23.04 -0.03 24.62
N MET A 3 -22.02 0.66 24.09
CA MET A 3 -21.85 0.87 22.66
C MET A 3 -21.56 -0.48 22.00
N VAL A 4 -22.53 -1.01 21.25
CA VAL A 4 -22.30 -2.18 20.38
C VAL A 4 -21.48 -1.71 19.19
N ILE A 5 -20.15 -1.80 19.32
CA ILE A 5 -19.24 -1.59 18.19
C ILE A 5 -19.49 -2.74 17.21
N ARG A 6 -20.26 -2.48 16.15
CA ARG A 6 -20.44 -3.45 15.06
C ARG A 6 -19.09 -3.72 14.41
N ALA A 7 -18.77 -4.99 14.18
CA ALA A 7 -17.55 -5.37 13.48
C ALA A 7 -17.50 -4.71 12.10
N ILE A 8 -16.39 -4.03 11.80
CA ILE A 8 -16.19 -3.34 10.53
C ILE A 8 -15.95 -4.41 9.44
N PRO A 9 -16.71 -4.40 8.33
CA PRO A 9 -16.51 -5.37 7.26
C PRO A 9 -15.07 -5.30 6.67
N PRO A 10 -14.44 -6.44 6.32
CA PRO A 10 -13.03 -6.49 5.90
C PRO A 10 -12.64 -5.56 4.76
N ARG A 11 -13.56 -5.29 3.82
CA ARG A 11 -13.37 -4.35 2.70
C ARG A 11 -13.06 -2.91 3.13
N HIS A 12 -13.45 -2.51 4.34
CA HIS A 12 -13.12 -1.20 4.89
C HIS A 12 -11.80 -1.18 5.67
N LEU A 13 -11.15 -2.35 5.83
CA LEU A 13 -9.87 -2.52 6.51
C LEU A 13 -8.69 -2.67 5.54
N THR A 14 -8.96 -2.57 4.23
CA THR A 14 -7.94 -2.68 3.18
C THR A 14 -7.85 -1.37 2.41
N ILE A 15 -6.63 -0.88 2.23
CA ILE A 15 -6.33 0.28 1.38
C ILE A 15 -5.52 -0.23 0.19
N GLY A 16 -5.94 0.16 -1.01
CA GLY A 16 -5.22 -0.11 -2.26
C GLY A 16 -4.98 1.19 -3.03
N GLY A 17 -4.08 1.15 -4.01
CA GLY A 17 -3.79 2.31 -4.85
C GLY A 17 -3.05 1.93 -6.13
N THR A 18 -3.07 2.85 -7.10
CA THR A 18 -2.39 2.72 -8.38
C THR A 18 -1.36 3.83 -8.51
N ILE A 19 -0.14 3.50 -8.94
CA ILE A 19 0.88 4.48 -9.28
C ILE A 19 0.97 4.56 -10.80
N SER A 20 0.75 5.76 -11.33
CA SER A 20 0.93 6.07 -12.75
C SER A 20 2.07 7.07 -12.89
N THR A 21 2.82 6.97 -13.98
CA THR A 21 3.91 7.91 -14.30
C THR A 21 3.76 8.42 -15.72
N THR A 22 4.12 9.67 -15.92
CA THR A 22 4.29 10.28 -17.26
C THR A 22 5.75 10.33 -17.68
N ASN A 23 6.67 9.95 -16.79
CA ASN A 23 8.10 9.96 -17.05
C ASN A 23 8.49 8.70 -17.85
N ILE A 24 8.97 8.90 -19.08
CA ILE A 24 9.32 7.81 -20.00
C ILE A 24 10.44 6.90 -19.47
N ILE A 25 11.37 7.45 -18.68
CA ILE A 25 12.44 6.65 -18.05
C ILE A 25 11.81 5.69 -17.05
N MET A 26 10.90 6.18 -16.20
CA MET A 26 10.19 5.34 -15.24
C MET A 26 9.25 4.32 -15.90
N ALA A 27 8.67 4.66 -17.06
CA ALA A 27 7.87 3.71 -17.83
C ALA A 27 8.71 2.51 -18.32
N SER A 28 10.00 2.75 -18.61
CA SER A 28 10.94 1.68 -18.99
C SER A 28 11.54 0.90 -17.82
N TRP A 29 11.20 1.25 -16.58
CA TRP A 29 11.73 0.57 -15.41
C TRP A 29 11.26 -0.88 -15.34
N SER A 30 12.19 -1.77 -14.98
CA SER A 30 11.88 -3.17 -14.76
C SER A 30 10.96 -3.33 -13.53
N ARG A 31 10.31 -4.50 -13.43
CA ARG A 31 9.49 -4.85 -12.26
C ARG A 31 10.26 -4.67 -10.94
N THR A 32 11.54 -5.02 -10.90
CA THR A 32 12.39 -4.88 -9.70
C THR A 32 12.63 -3.43 -9.29
N MET A 33 12.77 -2.53 -10.27
CA MET A 33 12.90 -1.09 -10.01
C MET A 33 11.60 -0.53 -9.43
N TRP A 34 10.46 -0.85 -10.03
CA TRP A 34 9.15 -0.49 -9.48
C TRP A 34 8.93 -1.09 -8.09
N GLN A 35 9.32 -2.34 -7.86
CA GLN A 35 9.21 -2.99 -6.56
C GLN A 35 9.99 -2.22 -5.48
N SER A 36 11.14 -1.61 -5.83
CA SER A 36 11.91 -0.79 -4.89
C SER A 36 11.13 0.46 -4.46
N VAL A 37 10.38 1.08 -5.36
CA VAL A 37 9.50 2.22 -5.05
C VAL A 37 8.38 1.78 -4.11
N VAL A 38 7.64 0.73 -4.47
CA VAL A 38 6.50 0.30 -3.64
C VAL A 38 6.96 -0.24 -2.29
N ASN A 39 8.12 -0.90 -2.20
CA ASN A 39 8.73 -1.29 -0.93
C ASN A 39 9.08 -0.07 -0.06
N ARG A 40 9.49 1.05 -0.65
CA ARG A 40 9.72 2.28 0.10
C ARG A 40 8.41 2.84 0.64
N ALA A 41 7.35 2.85 -0.17
CA ALA A 41 6.02 3.24 0.28
C ALA A 41 5.53 2.36 1.45
N LEU A 42 5.69 1.04 1.36
CA LEU A 42 5.39 0.11 2.46
C LEU A 42 6.16 0.44 3.73
N ARG A 43 7.47 0.71 3.63
CA ARG A 43 8.27 1.08 4.81
C ARG A 43 7.78 2.39 5.44
N MET A 44 7.35 3.37 4.63
CA MET A 44 6.78 4.60 5.16
C MET A 44 5.44 4.35 5.85
N LEU A 45 4.59 3.49 5.29
CA LEU A 45 3.31 3.10 5.92
C LEU A 45 3.53 2.30 7.22
N ALA A 46 4.55 1.44 7.26
CA ALA A 46 4.93 0.68 8.45
C ALA A 46 5.70 1.53 9.48
N SER A 47 6.20 2.71 9.10
CA SER A 47 6.93 3.60 10.00
C SER A 47 5.99 4.32 10.96
N VAL A 48 6.50 4.68 12.14
CA VAL A 48 5.77 5.49 13.12
C VAL A 48 5.51 6.89 12.53
N PRO A 49 4.29 7.45 12.65
CA PRO A 49 3.16 7.02 13.48
C PRO A 49 2.14 6.12 12.77
N LEU A 50 2.31 5.86 11.47
CA LEU A 50 1.34 5.12 10.66
C LEU A 50 1.35 3.62 10.96
N GLY A 51 2.48 3.06 11.39
CA GLY A 51 2.63 1.62 11.62
C GLY A 51 1.63 1.01 12.61
N SER A 52 1.12 1.77 13.58
CA SER A 52 0.07 1.28 14.50
C SER A 52 -1.31 1.17 13.86
N ASN A 53 -1.52 1.78 12.69
CA ASN A 53 -2.80 1.77 11.99
C ASN A 53 -2.96 0.57 11.05
N PHE A 54 -1.89 -0.18 10.81
CA PHE A 54 -1.85 -1.28 9.85
C PHE A 54 -1.36 -2.56 10.51
N SER A 55 -2.18 -3.62 10.49
CA SER A 55 -1.78 -4.95 10.97
C SER A 55 -0.91 -5.70 9.96
N SER A 56 -1.01 -5.37 8.68
CA SER A 56 -0.24 -5.96 7.59
C SER A 56 -0.15 -5.00 6.41
N ALA A 57 0.93 -5.09 5.64
CA ALA A 57 1.14 -4.29 4.44
C ALA A 57 1.89 -5.12 3.39
N SER A 58 1.38 -5.16 2.15
CA SER A 58 1.97 -5.93 1.06
C SER A 58 1.90 -5.15 -0.25
N ALA A 59 2.91 -5.33 -1.11
CA ALA A 59 3.03 -4.63 -2.38
C ALA A 59 3.36 -5.61 -3.49
N VAL A 60 2.54 -5.59 -4.54
CA VAL A 60 2.74 -6.42 -5.72
C VAL A 60 2.77 -5.52 -6.94
N VAL A 61 3.89 -5.53 -7.67
CA VAL A 61 3.94 -4.93 -9.00
C VAL A 61 3.42 -5.96 -9.99
N SER A 62 2.31 -5.64 -10.65
CA SER A 62 1.72 -6.42 -11.73
C SER A 62 1.73 -5.58 -13.01
N GLY A 63 2.08 -6.21 -14.13
CA GLY A 63 2.21 -5.60 -15.44
C GLY A 63 2.16 -6.70 -16.49
N SER A 64 1.52 -6.41 -17.62
CA SER A 64 1.42 -7.26 -18.82
C SER A 64 2.75 -7.44 -19.51
#